data_AF-A0A7Y6YAV5-F1
#
_entry.id   AF-A0A7Y6YAV5-F1
#
_cell.length_a   1.000
_cell.length_b   1.000
_cell.length_c   1.000
_cell.angle_alpha   90.00
_cell.angle_beta   90.00
_cell.angle_gamma   90.00
#
_symmetry.space_group_name_H-M   'P 1'
#
loop_
_entity.id
_entity.type
_entity.pdbx_description
1 polymer ?
#
loop_
_entity_poly.entity_id
_entity_poly.type
_entity_poly.pdbx_seq_one_letter_code
_entity_poly.pdbx_strand_id
1 'polypeptide(L)'
;MVEPSVKLLRLSRMPARLVQVDLRSSLEALTQEQYRWISRGQQLLHWRLQHQHCGRCGDLMEQAEEEMALVCGSDHCRNRVYPRISPCIIVLVERGERALLAHNARFTPNRF
;
A
#
# COMPACT_ATOMS: atom_id res chain seq x y z
N MET A 1 -17.91 -8.66 16.75
CA MET A 1 -18.15 -7.36 16.11
C MET A 1 -17.94 -7.57 14.62
N VAL A 2 -19.00 -7.50 13.82
CA VAL A 2 -18.90 -7.74 12.37
C VAL A 2 -18.28 -6.50 11.75
N GLU A 3 -17.02 -6.61 11.31
CA GLU A 3 -16.34 -5.53 10.61
C GLU A 3 -17.12 -5.18 9.33
N PRO A 4 -17.27 -3.88 8.99
CA PRO A 4 -17.86 -3.49 7.71
C PRO A 4 -17.08 -4.17 6.58
N SER A 5 -17.79 -4.85 5.69
CA SER A 5 -17.17 -5.48 4.52
C SER A 5 -16.63 -4.39 3.59
N VAL A 6 -15.36 -4.02 3.75
CA VAL A 6 -14.70 -3.07 2.86
C VAL A 6 -14.44 -3.76 1.52
N LYS A 7 -15.06 -3.26 0.45
CA LYS A 7 -14.82 -3.73 -0.93
C LYS A 7 -13.94 -2.74 -1.67
N LEU A 8 -12.88 -3.23 -2.30
CA LEU A 8 -12.06 -2.41 -3.20
C LEU A 8 -12.77 -2.27 -4.55
N LEU A 9 -13.10 -1.03 -4.91
CA LEU A 9 -13.68 -0.70 -6.20
C LEU A 9 -12.59 -0.06 -7.07
N ARG A 10 -12.34 -0.66 -8.24
CA ARG A 10 -11.52 -0.02 -9.27
C ARG A 10 -12.45 0.82 -10.14
N LEU A 11 -12.30 2.14 -10.06
CA LEU A 11 -13.01 3.06 -10.93
C LEU A 11 -12.25 3.16 -12.27
N SER A 12 -12.98 3.04 -13.39
CA SER A 12 -12.42 3.23 -14.74
C SER A 12 -12.12 4.69 -15.07
N ARG A 13 -12.79 5.62 -14.38
CA ARG A 13 -12.59 7.07 -14.46
C ARG A 13 -12.82 7.73 -13.12
N MET A 14 -12.10 8.81 -12.83
CA MET A 14 -12.34 9.62 -11.64
C MET A 14 -13.63 10.44 -11.81
N PRO A 15 -14.60 10.37 -10.87
CA PRO A 15 -15.79 11.22 -10.90
C PRO A 15 -15.44 12.70 -10.76
N ALA A 16 -16.12 13.59 -11.49
CA ALA A 16 -15.83 15.03 -11.52
C ALA A 16 -15.99 15.76 -10.17
N ARG A 17 -16.72 15.18 -9.21
CA ARG A 17 -16.93 15.75 -7.86
C ARG A 17 -15.88 15.30 -6.84
N LEU A 18 -14.93 14.47 -7.24
CA LEU A 18 -13.85 14.00 -6.37
C LEU A 18 -12.54 14.66 -6.76
N VAL A 19 -11.77 15.03 -5.73
CA VAL A 19 -10.40 15.52 -5.90
C VAL A 19 -9.45 14.41 -5.50
N GLN A 20 -8.41 14.20 -6.31
CA GLN A 20 -7.35 13.27 -5.97
C GLN A 20 -6.45 13.92 -4.91
N VAL A 21 -6.21 13.21 -3.82
CA VAL A 21 -5.32 13.63 -2.73
C VAL A 21 -4.20 12.61 -2.55
N ASP A 22 -3.03 13.08 -2.13
CA ASP A 22 -1.95 12.19 -1.72
C ASP A 22 -2.33 11.45 -0.44
N LEU A 23 -1.98 10.16 -0.37
CA LEU A 23 -2.34 9.33 0.78
C LEU A 23 -1.71 9.88 2.05
N ARG A 24 -0.44 10.28 2.04
CA ARG A 24 0.24 10.81 3.24
C ARG A 24 -0.39 12.11 3.69
N SER A 25 -0.73 13.01 2.76
CA SER A 25 -1.43 14.27 3.09
C SER A 25 -2.80 14.05 3.71
N SER A 26 -3.48 12.94 3.40
CA SER A 26 -4.80 12.62 3.98
C SER A 26 -4.76 12.26 5.48
N LEU A 27 -3.57 12.02 6.05
CA LEU A 27 -3.41 11.66 7.45
C LEU A 27 -3.96 12.73 8.41
N GLU A 28 -3.91 14.01 8.02
CA GLU A 28 -4.40 15.14 8.82
C GLU A 28 -5.94 15.28 8.76
N ALA A 29 -6.56 14.76 7.70
CA ALA A 29 -8.00 14.94 7.44
C ALA A 29 -8.85 13.72 7.83
N LEU A 30 -8.22 12.55 7.99
CA LEU A 30 -8.91 11.28 8.23
C LEU A 30 -8.72 10.79 9.66
N THR A 31 -9.69 10.01 10.15
CA THR A 31 -9.50 9.25 11.39
C THR A 31 -8.47 8.15 11.20
N GLN A 32 -7.86 7.68 12.29
CA GLN A 32 -6.91 6.58 12.25
C GLN A 32 -7.49 5.31 11.59
N GLU A 33 -8.78 5.01 11.84
CA GLU A 33 -9.46 3.85 11.24
C GLU A 33 -9.63 4.02 9.73
N GLN A 34 -10.11 5.18 9.28
CA GLN A 34 -10.25 5.49 7.85
C GLN A 34 -8.90 5.40 7.13
N TYR A 35 -7.86 5.98 7.73
CA TYR A 35 -6.51 5.96 7.17
C TYR A 35 -5.95 4.53 7.07
N ARG A 36 -6.17 3.68 8.08
CA ARG A 36 -5.78 2.26 8.05
C ARG A 36 -6.42 1.52 6.88
N TRP A 37 -7.73 1.68 6.68
CA TRP A 37 -8.45 1.01 5.59
C TRP A 37 -7.98 1.48 4.21
N ILE A 38 -7.88 2.78 3.99
CA ILE A 38 -7.45 3.33 2.70
C ILE A 38 -5.99 2.97 2.41
N SER A 39 -5.11 3.03 3.41
CA SER A 39 -3.70 2.62 3.25
C SER A 39 -3.57 1.15 2.89
N ARG A 40 -4.32 0.26 3.58
CA ARG A 40 -4.35 -1.17 3.21
C ARG A 40 -4.86 -1.37 1.80
N GLY A 41 -5.94 -0.69 1.43
CA GLY A 41 -6.52 -0.74 0.09
C GLY A 41 -5.53 -0.33 -1.00
N GLN A 42 -4.83 0.79 -0.78
CA GLN A 42 -3.80 1.29 -1.68
C GLN A 42 -2.65 0.29 -1.85
N GLN A 43 -2.15 -0.29 -0.75
CA GLN A 43 -1.07 -1.29 -0.79
C GLN A 43 -1.48 -2.54 -1.57
N LEU A 44 -2.68 -3.06 -1.32
CA LEU A 44 -3.18 -4.25 -2.03
C LEU A 44 -3.44 -3.99 -3.51
N LEU A 45 -4.02 -2.84 -3.84
CA LEU A 45 -4.24 -2.46 -5.24
C LEU A 45 -2.91 -2.27 -5.97
N HIS A 46 -1.97 -1.55 -5.35
CA HIS A 46 -0.64 -1.34 -5.91
C HIS A 46 0.09 -2.68 -6.12
N TRP A 47 0.07 -3.56 -5.12
CA TRP A 47 0.64 -4.90 -5.25
C TRP A 47 0.04 -5.67 -6.42
N ARG A 48 -1.30 -5.71 -6.56
CA ARG A 48 -1.96 -6.39 -7.68
C ARG A 48 -1.55 -5.81 -9.04
N LEU A 49 -1.47 -4.49 -9.15
CA LEU A 49 -1.05 -3.81 -10.38
C LEU A 49 0.41 -4.06 -10.74
N GLN A 50 1.28 -4.28 -9.74
CA GLN A 50 2.69 -4.58 -9.97
C GLN A 50 2.96 -6.08 -10.25
N HIS A 51 1.97 -6.96 -10.08
CA HIS A 51 2.11 -8.40 -10.23
C HIS A 51 1.09 -8.98 -11.23
N GLN A 52 0.78 -8.24 -12.30
CA GLN A 52 -0.14 -8.71 -13.35
C GLN A 52 0.44 -9.88 -14.17
N HIS A 53 1.77 -9.97 -14.25
CA HIS A 53 2.50 -11.03 -14.93
C HIS A 53 3.42 -11.77 -13.94
N CYS A 54 3.65 -13.05 -14.21
CA CYS A 54 4.45 -13.92 -13.37
C CYS A 54 5.93 -13.58 -13.53
N GLY A 55 6.59 -13.16 -12.45
CA GLY A 55 8.03 -12.89 -12.45
C GLY A 55 8.91 -14.12 -12.73
N ARG A 56 8.34 -15.34 -12.78
CA ARG A 56 9.07 -16.58 -13.08
C ARG A 56 8.97 -17.01 -14.56
N CYS A 57 7.82 -16.82 -15.22
CA CYS A 57 7.60 -17.30 -16.59
C CYS A 57 6.99 -16.26 -17.56
N GLY A 58 6.50 -15.12 -17.06
CA GLY A 58 5.87 -14.07 -17.88
C GLY A 58 4.36 -14.20 -18.09
N ASP A 59 3.78 -15.37 -17.83
CA ASP A 59 2.34 -15.62 -17.99
C ASP A 59 1.48 -14.77 -17.03
N LEU A 60 0.18 -14.65 -17.32
CA LEU A 60 -0.75 -13.88 -16.51
C LEU A 60 -0.95 -14.49 -15.11
N MET A 61 -1.12 -13.60 -14.14
CA MET A 61 -1.42 -13.95 -12.75
C MET A 61 -2.92 -13.80 -12.47
N GLU A 62 -3.46 -14.73 -11.69
CA GLU A 62 -4.87 -14.80 -11.30
C GLU A 62 -5.02 -14.69 -9.78
N GLN A 63 -6.18 -14.25 -9.31
CA GLN A 63 -6.43 -14.12 -7.88
C GLN A 63 -6.72 -15.50 -7.25
N ALA A 64 -6.05 -15.81 -6.14
CA ALA A 64 -6.37 -17.01 -5.36
C ALA A 64 -7.76 -16.89 -4.69
N GLU A 65 -8.48 -18.01 -4.60
CA GLU A 65 -9.83 -18.05 -4.02
C GLU A 65 -9.83 -17.92 -2.49
N GLU A 66 -8.91 -18.62 -1.82
CA GLU A 66 -8.93 -18.77 -0.35
C GLU A 66 -8.05 -17.77 0.40
N GLU A 67 -7.17 -17.07 -0.32
CA GLU A 67 -6.16 -16.22 0.31
C GLU A 67 -5.83 -14.96 -0.49
N MET A 68 -5.16 -14.04 0.18
CA MET A 68 -4.69 -12.79 -0.43
C MET A 68 -3.40 -13.03 -1.21
N ALA A 69 -3.49 -13.83 -2.27
CA ALA A 69 -2.38 -14.19 -3.13
C ALA A 69 -2.76 -14.04 -4.61
N LEU A 70 -1.73 -13.94 -5.45
CA LEU A 70 -1.85 -14.14 -6.89
C LEU A 70 -1.12 -15.43 -7.27
N VAL A 71 -1.72 -16.20 -8.19
CA VAL A 71 -1.20 -17.48 -8.69
C VAL A 71 -1.04 -17.37 -10.19
N CYS A 72 0.10 -17.82 -10.71
CA CYS A 72 0.31 -17.91 -12.15
C CYS A 72 -0.72 -18.87 -12.76
N GLY A 73 -1.48 -18.41 -13.76
CA GLY A 73 -2.53 -19.21 -14.43
C GLY A 73 -1.98 -20.36 -15.28
N SER A 74 -0.66 -20.39 -15.47
CA SER A 74 0.02 -21.44 -16.22
C SER A 74 0.26 -22.70 -15.40
N ASP A 75 -0.26 -23.84 -15.89
CA ASP A 75 -0.18 -25.16 -15.22
C ASP A 75 1.26 -25.63 -14.96
N HIS A 76 2.20 -25.27 -15.84
CA HIS A 76 3.59 -25.66 -15.71
C HIS A 76 4.37 -24.80 -14.70
N CYS A 77 3.82 -23.65 -14.28
CA CYS A 77 4.49 -22.71 -13.39
C CYS A 77 3.86 -22.68 -11.99
N ARG A 78 2.55 -22.36 -11.91
CA ARG A 78 1.75 -22.21 -10.68
C ARG A 78 2.42 -21.40 -9.56
N ASN A 79 3.35 -20.50 -9.91
CA ASN A 79 4.05 -19.66 -8.95
C ASN A 79 3.05 -18.80 -8.17
N ARG A 80 3.28 -18.66 -6.87
CA ARG A 80 2.40 -17.90 -5.98
C ARG A 80 3.14 -16.72 -5.37
N VAL A 81 2.48 -15.58 -5.31
CA VAL A 81 3.04 -14.35 -4.72
C VAL A 81 2.05 -13.75 -3.73
N TYR A 82 2.58 -13.11 -2.70
CA TYR A 82 1.84 -12.49 -1.61
C TYR A 82 2.15 -10.99 -1.52
N PRO A 83 1.25 -10.17 -0.95
CA PRO A 83 1.54 -8.78 -0.66
C PRO A 83 2.82 -8.64 0.17
N ARG A 84 3.73 -7.77 -0.25
CA ARG A 84 4.99 -7.54 0.45
C ARG A 84 4.81 -6.53 1.58
N ILE A 85 5.24 -6.91 2.78
CA ILE A 85 5.46 -5.99 3.89
C ILE A 85 6.96 -5.70 3.94
N SER A 86 7.35 -4.43 3.94
CA SER A 86 8.74 -4.00 4.09
C SER A 86 8.92 -3.47 5.52
N PRO A 87 9.52 -4.23 6.44
CA PRO A 87 9.77 -3.75 7.79
C PRO A 87 10.62 -2.48 7.75
N CYS A 88 10.21 -1.47 8.52
CA CYS A 88 10.95 -0.22 8.67
C CYS A 88 10.99 0.18 10.13
N ILE A 89 12.08 0.85 10.53
CA ILE A 89 12.25 1.37 11.88
C ILE A 89 12.18 2.89 11.85
N ILE A 90 11.64 3.46 12.92
CA ILE A 90 11.75 4.89 13.25
C ILE A 90 12.41 4.97 14.62
N VAL A 91 13.50 5.72 14.74
CA VAL A 91 14.33 5.76 15.95
C VAL A 91 14.62 7.21 16.30
N LEU A 92 14.44 7.55 17.57
CA LEU A 92 14.89 8.81 18.14
C LEU A 92 16.31 8.61 18.69
N VAL A 93 17.30 9.31 18.13
CA VAL A 93 18.70 9.23 18.60
C VAL A 93 18.97 10.41 19.54
N GLU A 94 19.35 10.12 20.78
CA GLU A 94 19.47 11.12 21.86
C GLU A 94 20.91 11.25 22.39
N ARG A 95 21.27 12.46 22.83
CA ARG A 95 22.53 12.78 23.53
C ARG A 95 22.27 13.79 24.65
N GLY A 96 21.98 13.27 25.85
CA GLY A 96 21.54 14.10 26.98
C GLY A 96 20.19 14.74 26.65
N GLU A 97 20.08 16.06 26.81
CA GLU A 97 18.85 16.82 26.50
C GLU A 97 18.68 17.17 25.01
N ARG A 98 19.36 16.46 24.10
CA ARG A 98 19.37 16.74 22.65
C ARG A 98 18.92 15.51 21.87
N ALA A 99 18.17 15.73 20.79
CA ALA A 99 17.79 14.70 19.83
C ALA A 99 18.29 15.03 18.42
N LEU A 100 18.67 14.00 17.65
CA LEU A 100 18.99 14.12 16.23
C LEU A 100 17.70 14.15 15.41
N LEU A 101 17.51 15.22 14.64
CA LEU A 101 16.45 15.35 13.65
C LEU A 101 17.10 15.48 12.26
N ALA A 102 16.44 14.97 11.21
CA ALA A 102 17.04 14.83 9.89
C ALA A 102 16.12 15.35 8.79
N HIS A 103 16.64 16.26 7.97
CA HIS A 103 15.91 16.81 6.83
C HIS A 103 16.35 16.13 5.52
N ASN A 104 15.45 15.40 4.88
CA ASN A 104 15.69 14.88 3.53
C ASN A 104 15.54 16.01 2.50
N ALA A 105 16.42 16.05 1.49
CA ALA A 105 16.41 17.07 0.43
C ALA A 105 15.08 17.22 -0.34
N ARG A 106 14.20 16.21 -0.29
CA ARG A 106 12.87 16.24 -0.94
C ARG A 106 11.75 16.73 -0.01
N PHE A 107 12.03 17.03 1.26
CA PHE A 107 10.99 17.46 2.20
C PHE A 107 10.74 18.97 2.09
N THR A 108 9.50 19.38 2.40
CA THR A 108 9.14 20.79 2.51
C THR A 108 10.03 21.49 3.55
N PRO A 109 10.43 22.76 3.32
CA PRO A 109 11.18 23.53 4.32
C PRO A 109 10.51 23.48 5.70
N ASN A 110 11.34 23.52 6.75
CA ASN A 110 10.91 23.46 8.16
C ASN A 110 10.27 22.14 8.62
N ARG A 111 10.55 21.01 7.95
CA ARG A 111 10.34 19.65 8.49
C ARG A 111 11.68 19.01 8.89
N PHE A 112 11.74 18.30 10.02
CA PHE A 112 12.93 17.56 10.46
C PHE A 112 12.56 16.17 10.99
#